data_AF-A0A1B8XX99-F1
#
_entry.id   AF-A0A1B8XX99-F1
#
_cell.length_a   1.000
_cell.length_b   1.000
_cell.length_c   1.000
_cell.angle_alpha   90.00
_cell.angle_beta   90.00
_cell.angle_gamma   90.00
#
_symmetry.space_group_name_H-M   'P 1'
#
loop_
_entity.id
_entity.type
_entity.pdbx_description
1 polymer ?
#
loop_
_entity_poly.entity_id
_entity_poly.type
_entity_poly.pdbx_seq_one_letter_code
_entity_poly.pdbx_strand_id
1 'polypeptide(L)'
;MAACQMYDLIMSYQQDKESPGLEETCNNDGLTPFKMAAVEGNTVLFQHLVQKRRHVHWTFGPITCYLYDLNEIDTWEDAQSVLDLVVSEKNKE
;
A
#
# COMPACT_ATOMS: atom_id res chain seq x y z
N MET A 1 -5.69 -9.21 11.64
CA MET A 1 -6.61 -8.19 12.18
C MET A 1 -5.90 -7.29 13.19
N ALA A 2 -5.35 -7.79 14.30
CA ALA A 2 -4.64 -6.97 15.29
C ALA A 2 -3.46 -6.15 14.70
N ALA A 3 -2.68 -6.72 13.78
CA ALA A 3 -1.58 -6.01 13.12
C ALA A 3 -2.05 -4.81 12.27
N CYS A 4 -3.14 -4.96 11.50
CA CYS A 4 -3.71 -3.86 10.71
C CYS A 4 -4.25 -2.74 11.61
N GLN A 5 -4.89 -3.09 12.73
CA GLN A 5 -5.37 -2.12 13.72
C GLN A 5 -4.20 -1.36 14.37
N MET A 6 -3.09 -2.05 14.67
CA MET A 6 -1.88 -1.41 15.17
C MET A 6 -1.28 -0.45 14.13
N TYR A 7 -1.24 -0.88 12.87
CA TYR A 7 -0.78 -0.02 11.76
C TYR A 7 -1.63 1.24 11.67
N ASP A 8 -2.96 1.11 11.65
CA ASP A 8 -3.87 2.26 11.58
C ASP A 8 -3.75 3.19 12.80
N LEU A 9 -3.54 2.61 13.98
CA LEU A 9 -3.30 3.38 15.20
C LEU A 9 -2.02 4.23 15.07
N ILE A 10 -0.91 3.64 14.61
CA ILE A 10 0.35 4.37 14.41
C ILE A 10 0.15 5.48 13.37
N MET A 11 -0.52 5.19 12.25
CA MET A 11 -0.82 6.20 11.23
C MET A 11 -1.69 7.33 11.76
N SER A 12 -2.60 7.07 12.70
CA SER A 12 -3.46 8.11 13.29
C SER A 12 -2.71 9.13 14.16
N TYR A 13 -1.50 8.80 14.62
CA TYR A 13 -0.65 9.72 15.37
C TYR A 13 0.21 10.61 14.48
N GLN A 14 0.29 10.33 13.18
CA GLN A 14 1.00 11.19 12.23
C GLN A 14 0.31 12.55 12.18
N GLN A 15 1.07 13.63 12.39
CA GLN A 15 0.56 14.99 12.14
C GLN A 15 0.66 15.30 10.64
N ASP A 16 -0.40 15.87 10.06
CA ASP A 16 -0.52 16.24 8.64
C ASP A 16 0.61 17.17 8.08
N LYS A 17 1.57 17.59 8.91
CA LYS A 17 2.63 18.53 8.56
C LYS A 17 4.02 17.91 8.41
N GLU A 18 4.18 16.62 8.73
CA GLU A 18 5.48 15.95 8.58
C GLU A 18 5.59 15.36 7.18
N SER A 19 6.46 15.97 6.36
CA SER A 19 6.87 15.46 5.06
C SER A 19 8.32 14.96 5.15
N PRO A 20 8.63 13.75 4.63
CA PRO A 20 7.71 12.81 3.99
C PRO A 20 6.77 12.14 5.00
N GLY A 21 5.58 11.72 4.54
CA GLY A 21 4.64 10.96 5.37
C GLY A 21 5.21 9.58 5.74
N LEU A 22 4.70 8.94 6.81
CA LEU A 22 5.18 7.62 7.22
C LEU A 22 4.96 6.55 6.15
N GLU A 23 3.90 6.68 5.34
CA GLU A 23 3.62 5.74 4.23
C GLU A 23 4.56 5.94 3.03
N GLU A 24 5.17 7.13 2.91
CA GLU A 24 6.12 7.48 1.85
C GLU A 24 7.58 7.21 2.26
N THR A 25 7.82 6.91 3.55
CA THR A 25 9.15 6.69 4.07
C THR A 25 9.66 5.32 3.67
N CYS A 26 10.78 5.29 2.95
CA CYS A 26 11.42 4.06 2.51
C CYS A 26 12.38 3.47 3.55
N ASN A 27 12.57 2.16 3.50
CA ASN A 27 13.68 1.48 4.18
C ASN A 27 15.03 1.71 3.43
N ASN A 28 16.11 1.06 3.89
CA ASN A 28 17.43 1.17 3.28
C ASN A 28 17.50 0.63 1.83
N ASP A 29 16.53 -0.20 1.43
CA ASP A 29 16.43 -0.79 0.09
C ASP A 29 15.49 0.01 -0.82
N GLY A 30 14.98 1.16 -0.37
CA GLY A 30 14.07 2.00 -1.14
C GLY A 30 12.61 1.55 -1.13
N LEU A 31 12.24 0.61 -0.25
CA LEU A 31 10.88 0.05 -0.16
C LEU A 31 10.04 0.78 0.89
N THR A 32 8.87 1.28 0.48
CA THR A 32 7.83 1.78 1.38
C THR A 32 7.19 0.63 2.18
N PRO A 33 6.40 0.91 3.24
CA PRO A 33 5.63 -0.13 3.91
C PRO A 33 4.72 -0.93 2.96
N PHE A 34 4.21 -0.28 1.91
CA PHE A 34 3.36 -0.91 0.91
C PHE A 34 4.12 -1.90 0.02
N LYS A 35 5.28 -1.50 -0.49
CA LYS A 35 6.17 -2.38 -1.26
C LYS A 35 6.71 -3.53 -0.40
N MET A 36 7.09 -3.25 0.85
CA MET A 36 7.53 -4.29 1.79
C MET A 36 6.46 -5.36 2.01
N ALA A 37 5.19 -4.96 2.17
CA ALA A 37 4.11 -5.93 2.32
C ALA A 37 3.96 -6.86 1.11
N ALA A 38 4.27 -6.36 -0.09
CA ALA A 38 4.27 -7.16 -1.31
C ALA A 38 5.46 -8.12 -1.39
N VAL A 39 6.69 -7.62 -1.14
CA VAL A 39 7.92 -8.43 -1.16
C VAL A 39 7.86 -9.57 -0.14
N GLU A 40 7.41 -9.29 1.08
CA GLU A 40 7.28 -10.28 2.16
C GLU A 40 6.10 -11.24 1.97
N GLY A 41 5.27 -11.06 0.93
CA GLY A 41 4.07 -11.88 0.73
C GLY A 41 3.01 -11.73 1.83
N ASN A 42 3.02 -10.63 2.58
CA ASN A 42 2.07 -10.37 3.65
C ASN A 42 0.72 -9.91 3.07
N THR A 43 -0.04 -10.87 2.54
CA THR A 43 -1.33 -10.63 1.86
C THR A 43 -2.34 -9.90 2.73
N VAL A 44 -2.34 -10.14 4.04
CA VAL A 44 -3.28 -9.50 4.99
C VAL A 44 -3.00 -8.00 5.11
N LEU A 45 -1.74 -7.62 5.30
CA LEU A 45 -1.37 -6.20 5.38
C LEU A 45 -1.45 -5.54 4.01
N PHE A 46 -1.00 -6.22 2.95
CA PHE A 46 -1.07 -5.73 1.58
C PHE A 46 -2.52 -5.39 1.18
N GLN A 47 -3.46 -6.32 1.40
CA GLN A 47 -4.88 -6.09 1.12
C GLN A 47 -5.44 -4.92 1.95
N HIS A 48 -5.05 -4.80 3.21
CA HIS A 48 -5.45 -3.69 4.07
C HIS A 48 -5.01 -2.34 3.50
N LEU A 49 -3.74 -2.23 3.08
CA LEU A 49 -3.18 -1.02 2.48
C LEU A 49 -3.85 -0.68 1.14
N VAL A 50 -4.06 -1.66 0.26
CA VAL A 50 -4.78 -1.47 -1.02
C VAL A 50 -6.20 -0.94 -0.78
N GLN A 51 -6.90 -1.46 0.23
CA GLN A 51 -8.25 -1.00 0.57
C GLN A 51 -8.28 0.40 1.16
N LYS A 52 -7.22 0.81 1.87
CA LYS A 52 -7.09 2.15 2.45
C LYS A 52 -6.82 3.22 1.37
N ARG A 53 -6.13 2.83 0.30
CA ARG A 53 -5.80 3.66 -0.87
C ARG A 53 -6.91 3.73 -1.94
N ARG A 54 -8.13 3.28 -1.62
CA ARG A 54 -9.28 3.39 -2.54
C ARG A 54 -10.24 4.47 -2.12
N HIS A 55 -10.85 5.12 -3.10
CA HIS A 55 -11.90 6.11 -2.89
C HIS A 55 -13.17 5.71 -3.65
N VAL A 56 -14.33 5.98 -3.05
CA VAL A 56 -15.61 5.80 -3.74
C VAL A 56 -15.73 6.89 -4.80
N HIS A 57 -15.80 6.49 -6.07
CA HIS A 57 -16.04 7.42 -7.17
C HIS A 57 -17.53 7.76 -7.28
N TRP A 58 -18.38 6.73 -7.27
CA TRP A 58 -19.83 6.87 -7.23
C TRP A 58 -20.49 5.60 -6.69
N THR A 59 -21.75 5.73 -6.27
CA THR A 59 -22.61 4.61 -5.90
C THR A 59 -23.97 4.79 -6.57
N PHE A 60 -24.47 3.72 -7.20
CA PHE A 60 -25.79 3.66 -7.83
C PHE A 60 -26.52 2.40 -7.35
N GLY A 61 -27.39 2.56 -6.36
CA GLY A 61 -28.07 1.44 -5.71
C GLY A 61 -27.06 0.43 -5.15
N PRO A 62 -27.09 -0.85 -5.58
CA PRO A 62 -26.14 -1.87 -5.13
C PRO A 62 -24.75 -1.80 -5.80
N ILE A 63 -24.55 -0.91 -6.77
CA ILE A 63 -23.30 -0.81 -7.53
C ILE A 63 -22.45 0.33 -6.95
N THR A 64 -21.21 0.03 -6.58
CA THR A 64 -20.23 1.02 -6.13
C THR A 64 -19.00 0.96 -7.03
N CYS A 65 -18.61 2.11 -7.57
CA CYS A 65 -17.37 2.27 -8.30
C CYS A 65 -16.29 2.80 -7.36
N TYR A 66 -15.16 2.11 -7.31
CA TYR A 66 -13.98 2.52 -6.55
C TYR A 66 -12.87 2.94 -7.50
N LEU A 67 -12.21 4.04 -7.16
CA LEU A 67 -10.92 4.44 -7.74
C LEU A 67 -9.83 3.93 -6.82
N TYR A 68 -8.88 3.21 -7.38
CA TYR A 68 -7.68 2.74 -6.69
C TYR A 68 -6.51 3.61 -7.11
N ASP A 69 -5.72 4.07 -6.14
CA ASP A 69 -4.44 4.70 -6.43
C ASP A 69 -3.47 3.65 -6.99
N LEU A 70 -2.87 3.96 -8.15
CA LEU A 70 -1.90 3.11 -8.83
C LEU A 70 -0.45 3.53 -8.55
N ASN A 71 -0.24 4.59 -7.76
CA ASN A 71 1.09 4.98 -7.33
C ASN A 71 1.79 3.80 -6.61
N GLU A 72 3.06 3.60 -6.90
CA GLU A 72 3.88 2.45 -6.51
C GLU A 72 3.45 1.08 -7.07
N ILE A 73 2.22 0.93 -7.60
CA ILE A 73 1.74 -0.34 -8.17
C ILE A 73 2.28 -0.52 -9.58
N ASP A 74 2.13 0.51 -10.42
CA ASP A 74 2.47 0.44 -11.83
C ASP A 74 3.91 0.93 -12.11
N THR A 75 4.46 0.52 -13.25
CA THR A 75 5.86 0.76 -13.65
C THR A 75 6.10 2.17 -14.23
N TRP A 76 5.06 3.00 -14.33
CA TRP A 76 5.12 4.26 -15.07
C TRP A 76 6.05 5.30 -14.43
N GLU A 77 6.00 5.45 -13.11
CA GLU A 77 6.77 6.44 -12.34
C GLU A 77 7.81 5.80 -11.41
N ASP A 78 7.85 4.46 -11.34
CA ASP A 78 8.59 3.73 -10.33
C ASP A 78 9.26 2.49 -10.93
N ALA A 79 10.59 2.47 -10.92
CA ALA A 79 11.38 1.34 -11.43
C ALA A 79 11.37 0.12 -10.50
N GLN A 80 10.88 0.28 -9.27
CA GLN A 80 10.68 -0.80 -8.30
C GLN A 80 9.20 -0.87 -7.92
N SER A 81 8.34 -1.00 -8.94
CA SER A 81 6.91 -1.14 -8.77
C SER A 81 6.55 -2.42 -8.01
N VAL A 82 5.38 -2.43 -7.36
CA VAL A 82 4.85 -3.64 -6.72
C VAL A 82 4.70 -4.78 -7.72
N LEU A 83 4.28 -4.51 -8.96
CA LEU A 83 4.12 -5.53 -9.99
C LEU A 83 5.47 -6.19 -10.34
N ASP A 84 6.53 -5.40 -10.46
CA ASP A 84 7.87 -5.93 -10.74
C ASP A 84 8.42 -6.70 -9.54
N LEU A 85 8.27 -6.17 -8.33
CA LEU A 85 8.73 -6.80 -7.10
C LEU A 85 8.08 -8.18 -6.91
N VAL A 86 6.76 -8.28 -7.06
CA VAL A 86 6.04 -9.56 -6.87
C VAL A 86 6.46 -10.62 -7.90
N VAL A 87 6.78 -10.23 -9.13
CA VAL A 87 7.19 -11.18 -10.18
C VAL A 87 8.67 -11.55 -10.10
N SER A 88 9.52 -10.61 -9.69
CA SER A 88 10.98 -10.80 -9.64
C SER A 88 11.46 -11.46 -8.37
N GLU A 89 10.74 -11.27 -7.25
CA GLU A 89 11.08 -11.86 -5.97
C GLU A 89 10.91 -13.37 -5.98
N LYS A 90 11.92 -14.07 -5.44
CA LYS A 90 11.95 -15.53 -5.37
C LYS A 90 11.34 -16.04 -4.07
N ASN A 91 10.30 -15.39 -3.55
CA ASN A 91 9.55 -15.91 -2.42
C ASN A 91 8.64 -17.05 -2.93
N LYS A 92 9.25 -18.23 -3.03
CA LYS A 92 8.59 -19.51 -3.26
C LYS A 92 7.97 -19.98 -1.95
N GLU A 93 6.65 -19.91 -1.86
CA GLU A 93 5.85 -20.88 -1.10
C GLU A 93 4.75 -21.45 -2.00
#